data_AF-A0A0K1PVQ7-F1
#
_entry.id   AF-A0A0K1PVQ7-F1
#
_cell.length_a   1.000
_cell.length_b   1.000
_cell.length_c   1.000
_cell.angle_alpha   90.00
_cell.angle_beta   90.00
_cell.angle_gamma   90.00
#
_symmetry.space_group_name_H-M   'P 1'
#
loop_
_entity.id
_entity.type
_entity.pdbx_description
1 polymer ?
#
loop_
_entity_poly.entity_id
_entity_poly.type
_entity_poly.pdbx_seq_one_letter_code
_entity_poly.pdbx_strand_id
1 'polypeptide(L)'
;MDRRTLLKGLVAVPLWIAGTGAGAGCASPGTGTKGASVPGGAALGAGQAPGKMSTPTPTSPVPAPVKPAGTPLKVLCIGAHPDDPESGCGGTLARFAKKGHHVTVLYVTRGENDMEGRSFEENGKIREREAIAACKILGATPRFFGMKGGECEVTNPWRQRMVTVFDEIQPDVVFAQWPLDTHPDHQVAAILSMHAYLAKTRNGPLYFYEVETGRQTIGFEPHVFVEIGDVLRVKSDALMAHVSQNPERLYEMHHEPMERFRAREIAGVAAEAFAVMPGTISTGFMAGL
;
A
#
# COMPACT_ATOMS: atom_id res chain seq x y z
N MET A 1 29.52 22.65 40.03
CA MET A 1 28.47 23.54 39.50
C MET A 1 27.52 22.69 38.68
N ASP A 2 26.24 22.77 39.02
CA ASP A 2 25.15 21.81 38.78
C ASP A 2 24.44 22.03 37.42
N ARG A 3 24.06 20.93 36.77
CA ARG A 3 23.39 20.85 35.45
C ARG A 3 21.87 21.01 35.61
N ARG A 4 21.40 22.22 35.91
CA ARG A 4 19.96 22.55 35.86
C ARG A 4 19.69 23.92 35.26
N THR A 5 19.79 24.07 33.94
CA THR A 5 19.01 25.09 33.22
C THR A 5 18.97 24.75 31.73
N LEU A 6 17.79 24.40 31.20
CA LEU A 6 17.25 24.69 29.85
C LEU A 6 16.22 23.64 29.43
N LEU A 7 15.06 23.66 30.10
CA LEU A 7 13.80 23.13 29.56
C LEU A 7 12.71 24.11 30.02
N LYS A 8 12.43 25.13 29.21
CA LYS A 8 11.24 25.97 29.28
C LYS A 8 10.82 26.28 27.85
N GLY A 9 9.74 25.66 27.39
CA GLY A 9 9.18 25.97 26.07
C GLY A 9 8.26 24.90 25.47
N LEU A 10 7.28 24.38 26.23
CA LEU A 10 6.08 23.80 25.61
C LEU A 10 4.86 24.40 26.32
N VAL A 11 4.12 25.24 25.58
CA VAL A 11 2.80 25.73 25.99
C VAL A 11 1.77 24.71 25.52
N ALA A 12 1.02 24.15 26.47
CA ALA A 12 -0.11 23.27 26.22
C ALA A 12 -1.30 24.08 25.69
N VAL A 13 -1.91 23.61 24.60
CA VAL A 13 -3.22 24.10 24.11
C VAL A 13 -4.31 23.25 24.74
N PRO A 14 -5.26 23.81 25.52
CA PRO A 14 -6.33 23.02 26.12
C PRO A 14 -7.48 22.80 25.14
N LEU A 15 -7.88 21.53 25.06
CA LEU A 15 -9.09 21.01 24.42
C LEU A 15 -10.33 21.48 25.22
N TRP A 16 -11.24 22.23 24.59
CA TRP A 16 -12.55 22.56 25.16
C TRP A 16 -13.64 21.69 24.51
N ILE A 17 -14.24 20.82 25.32
CA ILE A 17 -15.53 20.18 25.06
C ILE A 17 -16.55 20.91 25.92
N ALA A 18 -17.60 21.46 25.31
CA ALA A 18 -18.80 21.90 26.02
C ALA A 18 -20.03 21.64 25.16
N GLY A 19 -20.91 20.77 25.64
CA GLY A 19 -22.29 20.63 25.18
C GLY A 19 -23.25 21.04 26.30
N THR A 20 -24.28 21.80 25.94
CA THR A 20 -25.63 22.03 26.53
C THR A 20 -26.15 23.27 25.78
N GLY A 21 -27.32 23.36 25.14
CA GLY A 21 -28.66 22.95 25.55
C GLY A 21 -29.56 24.21 25.54
N ALA A 22 -30.56 24.23 24.64
CA ALA A 22 -31.81 25.00 24.62
C ALA A 22 -31.85 26.57 24.70
N GLY A 23 -32.35 27.17 23.61
CA GLY A 23 -33.61 27.94 23.57
C GLY A 23 -33.69 29.36 24.15
N ALA A 24 -33.86 30.37 23.28
CA ALA A 24 -34.87 31.44 23.38
C ALA A 24 -34.72 32.40 22.20
N GLY A 25 -35.84 32.72 21.52
CA GLY A 25 -35.89 33.64 20.39
C GLY A 25 -35.96 35.11 20.77
N CYS A 26 -35.72 35.97 19.80
CA CYS A 26 -36.26 37.33 19.72
C CYS A 26 -36.23 37.80 18.25
N ALA A 27 -37.24 38.59 17.89
CA ALA A 27 -37.71 38.86 16.53
C ALA A 27 -36.97 39.97 15.74
N SER A 28 -37.04 39.84 14.40
CA SER A 28 -37.17 40.79 13.26
C SER A 28 -37.08 42.32 13.48
N PRO A 29 -36.65 43.14 12.49
CA PRO A 29 -37.16 43.25 11.10
C PRO A 29 -36.05 43.31 10.02
N GLY A 30 -36.23 43.02 8.72
CA GLY A 30 -37.38 43.15 7.83
C GLY A 30 -37.09 44.25 6.80
N THR A 31 -36.55 43.90 5.63
CA THR A 31 -36.75 44.65 4.36
C THR A 31 -36.69 43.65 3.19
N GLY A 32 -37.75 43.62 2.39
CA GLY A 32 -37.88 42.73 1.25
C GLY A 32 -37.58 43.42 -0.08
N THR A 33 -37.46 42.62 -1.14
CA THR A 33 -37.95 42.96 -2.48
C THR A 33 -38.33 41.69 -3.26
N LYS A 34 -39.58 41.70 -3.75
CA LYS A 34 -40.18 41.15 -5.00
C LYS A 34 -39.26 40.26 -5.87
N GLY A 35 -39.66 39.12 -6.43
CA GLY A 35 -40.98 38.59 -6.79
C GLY A 35 -40.88 38.02 -8.21
N ALA A 36 -41.15 36.72 -8.39
CA ALA A 36 -41.45 36.12 -9.69
C ALA A 36 -42.30 34.86 -9.49
N SER A 37 -43.53 34.94 -9.97
CA SER A 37 -44.56 33.90 -9.98
C SER A 37 -44.38 32.95 -11.16
N VAL A 38 -44.55 31.65 -10.95
CA VAL A 38 -44.78 30.65 -12.01
C VAL A 38 -46.11 29.94 -11.71
N PRO A 39 -47.02 29.76 -12.68
CA PRO A 39 -48.36 29.23 -12.43
C PRO A 39 -48.44 27.70 -12.58
N GLY A 40 -49.45 27.13 -11.92
CA GLY A 40 -50.27 26.08 -12.53
C GLY A 40 -50.00 24.66 -12.10
N GLY A 41 -50.83 24.16 -11.18
CA GLY A 41 -50.79 22.80 -10.66
C GLY A 41 -51.03 21.70 -11.70
N ALA A 42 -50.38 20.57 -11.47
CA ALA A 42 -50.79 19.25 -11.95
C ALA A 42 -51.03 18.36 -10.71
N ALA A 43 -52.08 17.56 -10.79
CA ALA A 43 -52.74 16.86 -9.69
C ALA A 43 -51.82 15.90 -8.90
N LEU A 44 -51.98 15.92 -7.57
CA LEU A 44 -51.44 14.91 -6.65
C LEU A 44 -52.20 13.60 -6.83
N GLY A 45 -51.59 12.64 -7.54
CA GLY A 45 -51.98 11.24 -7.52
C GLY A 45 -51.65 10.61 -6.15
N ALA A 46 -52.58 9.81 -5.63
CA ALA A 46 -52.49 9.15 -4.34
C ALA A 46 -51.17 8.38 -4.16
N GLY A 47 -50.43 8.71 -3.11
CA GLY A 47 -49.18 8.07 -2.74
C GLY A 47 -49.39 6.59 -2.41
N GLN A 48 -48.71 5.73 -3.17
CA GLN A 48 -48.52 4.33 -2.82
C GLN A 48 -47.50 4.28 -1.68
N ALA A 49 -47.84 3.59 -0.59
CA ALA A 49 -46.95 3.43 0.56
C ALA A 49 -45.61 2.82 0.10
N PRO A 50 -44.45 3.33 0.57
CA PRO A 50 -43.17 2.76 0.19
C PRO A 50 -43.08 1.33 0.73
N GLY A 51 -42.98 0.37 -0.19
CA GLY A 51 -42.66 -1.02 0.14
C GLY A 51 -41.35 -1.04 0.95
N LYS A 52 -41.34 -1.82 2.03
CA LYS A 52 -40.13 -2.05 2.83
C LYS A 52 -39.04 -2.62 1.92
N MET A 53 -38.11 -1.78 1.47
CA MET A 53 -36.87 -2.25 0.88
C MET A 53 -36.08 -2.93 1.98
N SER A 54 -36.06 -4.26 1.94
CA SER A 54 -35.15 -5.08 2.73
C SER A 54 -33.74 -4.66 2.35
N THR A 55 -33.06 -3.91 3.20
CA THR A 55 -31.62 -3.69 3.05
C THR A 55 -30.94 -5.05 3.10
N PRO A 56 -30.20 -5.49 2.07
CA PRO A 56 -29.44 -6.72 2.18
C PRO A 56 -28.48 -6.56 3.35
N THR A 57 -28.61 -7.42 4.36
CA THR A 57 -27.69 -7.48 5.48
C THR A 57 -26.28 -7.69 4.90
N PRO A 58 -25.28 -6.87 5.26
CA PRO A 58 -23.91 -7.15 4.85
C PRO A 58 -23.51 -8.51 5.43
N THR A 59 -23.45 -9.53 4.57
CA THR A 59 -22.91 -10.83 4.94
C THR A 59 -21.43 -10.60 5.20
N SER A 60 -21.04 -10.69 6.47
CA SER A 60 -19.63 -10.71 6.83
C SER A 60 -18.98 -11.88 6.06
N PRO A 61 -17.83 -11.66 5.39
CA PRO A 61 -17.15 -12.76 4.71
C PRO A 61 -16.87 -13.84 5.75
N VAL A 62 -17.30 -15.06 5.48
CA VAL A 62 -16.85 -16.22 6.23
C VAL A 62 -15.34 -16.32 5.98
N PRO A 63 -14.48 -16.25 7.01
CA PRO A 63 -13.04 -16.39 6.80
C PRO A 63 -12.78 -17.76 6.17
N ALA A 64 -12.01 -17.82 5.09
CA ALA A 64 -11.63 -19.11 4.53
C ALA A 64 -10.84 -19.93 5.55
N PRO A 65 -10.86 -21.27 5.43
CA PRO A 65 -10.11 -22.14 6.31
C PRO A 65 -8.64 -21.76 6.31
N VAL A 66 -8.10 -21.53 7.51
CA VAL A 66 -6.66 -21.33 7.75
C VAL A 66 -5.92 -22.54 7.20
N LYS A 67 -4.92 -22.31 6.33
CA LYS A 67 -4.14 -23.40 5.73
C LYS A 67 -3.49 -24.27 6.82
N PRO A 68 -3.41 -25.60 6.62
CA PRO A 68 -2.72 -26.48 7.56
C PRO A 68 -1.26 -26.05 7.76
N ALA A 69 -0.80 -26.11 9.00
CA ALA A 69 0.58 -25.81 9.35
C ALA A 69 1.56 -26.65 8.51
N GLY A 70 2.60 -26.03 7.99
CA GLY A 70 3.61 -26.67 7.13
C GLY A 70 3.30 -26.66 5.62
N THR A 71 2.13 -26.16 5.19
CA THR A 71 1.86 -25.93 3.75
C THR A 71 2.61 -24.70 3.25
N PRO A 72 3.36 -24.75 2.14
CA PRO A 72 3.96 -23.57 1.54
C PRO A 72 2.93 -22.48 1.23
N LEU A 73 3.18 -21.29 1.76
CA LEU A 73 2.39 -20.10 1.46
C LEU A 73 2.70 -19.60 0.05
N LYS A 74 1.71 -18.98 -0.57
CA LYS A 74 1.83 -18.18 -1.79
C LYS A 74 1.88 -16.71 -1.42
N VAL A 75 3.05 -16.11 -1.59
CA VAL A 75 3.31 -14.71 -1.28
C VAL A 75 3.27 -13.90 -2.57
N LEU A 76 2.46 -12.86 -2.60
CA LEU A 76 2.40 -11.92 -3.71
C LEU A 76 2.88 -10.54 -3.23
N CYS A 77 3.99 -10.06 -3.80
CA CYS A 77 4.43 -8.68 -3.61
C CYS A 77 4.16 -7.89 -4.89
N ILE A 78 3.54 -6.73 -4.76
CA ILE A 78 3.12 -5.87 -5.87
C ILE A 78 3.85 -4.54 -5.73
N GLY A 79 4.53 -4.12 -6.79
CA GLY A 79 5.19 -2.82 -6.87
C GLY A 79 4.95 -2.17 -8.23
N ALA A 80 5.04 -0.85 -8.29
CA ALA A 80 4.82 -0.11 -9.52
C ALA A 80 5.91 -0.43 -10.55
N HIS A 81 7.17 -0.37 -10.13
CA HIS A 81 8.36 -0.44 -10.98
C HIS A 81 9.33 -1.55 -10.57
N PRO A 82 10.18 -2.03 -11.52
CA PRO A 82 11.33 -2.87 -11.24
C PRO A 82 12.37 -2.24 -10.31
N ASP A 83 12.24 -2.47 -9.00
CA ASP A 83 13.13 -2.07 -7.88
C ASP A 83 12.33 -1.81 -6.60
N ASP A 84 11.07 -1.38 -6.72
CA ASP A 84 10.21 -1.07 -5.56
C ASP A 84 10.03 -2.27 -4.61
N PRO A 85 9.66 -3.48 -5.10
CA PRO A 85 9.52 -4.65 -4.23
C PRO A 85 10.84 -5.03 -3.54
N GLU A 86 11.97 -4.92 -4.24
CA GLU A 86 13.30 -5.21 -3.72
C GLU A 86 13.72 -4.19 -2.65
N SER A 87 13.34 -2.93 -2.82
CA SER A 87 13.60 -1.83 -1.88
C SER A 87 12.87 -2.04 -0.56
N GLY A 88 11.54 -2.21 -0.60
CA GLY A 88 10.71 -2.25 0.60
C GLY A 88 10.54 -3.64 1.22
N CYS A 89 10.62 -4.71 0.42
CA CYS A 89 10.30 -6.07 0.85
C CYS A 89 11.41 -7.11 0.60
N GLY A 90 12.50 -6.75 -0.09
CA GLY A 90 13.45 -7.74 -0.61
C GLY A 90 13.98 -8.74 0.42
N GLY A 91 14.28 -8.28 1.63
CA GLY A 91 14.74 -9.15 2.73
C GLY A 91 13.63 -10.10 3.19
N THR A 92 12.43 -9.58 3.42
CA THR A 92 11.26 -10.37 3.81
C THR A 92 10.91 -11.41 2.75
N LEU A 93 10.93 -11.04 1.47
CA LEU A 93 10.70 -11.96 0.35
C LEU A 93 11.76 -13.07 0.30
N ALA A 94 13.04 -12.72 0.48
CA ALA A 94 14.12 -13.70 0.57
C ALA A 94 13.92 -14.67 1.77
N ARG A 95 13.43 -14.19 2.92
CA ARG A 95 13.11 -15.05 4.08
C ARG A 95 11.95 -15.99 3.78
N PHE A 96 10.90 -15.53 3.09
CA PHE A 96 9.83 -16.40 2.64
C PHE A 96 10.35 -17.50 1.69
N ALA A 97 11.15 -17.12 0.69
CA ALA A 97 11.72 -18.07 -0.26
C ALA A 97 12.65 -19.09 0.43
N LYS A 98 13.52 -18.64 1.34
CA LYS A 98 14.44 -19.50 2.14
C LYS A 98 13.70 -20.54 2.96
N LYS A 99 12.45 -20.26 3.37
CA LYS A 99 11.57 -21.20 4.08
C LYS A 99 10.75 -22.12 3.18
N GLY A 100 10.95 -22.06 1.87
CA GLY A 100 10.25 -22.89 0.89
C GLY A 100 8.86 -22.39 0.51
N HIS A 101 8.53 -21.12 0.77
CA HIS A 101 7.29 -20.52 0.31
C HIS A 101 7.40 -20.07 -1.16
N HIS A 102 6.27 -20.00 -1.86
CA HIS A 102 6.21 -19.56 -3.24
C HIS A 102 6.06 -18.04 -3.30
N VAL A 103 7.11 -17.34 -3.74
CA VAL A 103 7.13 -15.88 -3.81
C VAL A 103 6.95 -15.43 -5.25
N THR A 104 5.95 -14.59 -5.50
CA THR A 104 5.72 -13.91 -6.78
C THR A 104 5.86 -12.41 -6.59
N VAL A 105 6.66 -11.77 -7.44
CA VAL A 105 6.77 -10.31 -7.51
C VAL A 105 6.07 -9.84 -8.77
N LEU A 106 5.04 -9.02 -8.61
CA LEU A 106 4.26 -8.44 -9.69
C LEU A 106 4.66 -6.96 -9.86
N TYR A 107 5.30 -6.66 -10.98
CA TYR A 107 5.60 -5.29 -11.39
C TYR A 107 4.46 -4.75 -12.24
N VAL A 108 3.87 -3.62 -11.84
CA VAL A 108 2.72 -3.03 -12.54
C VAL A 108 3.11 -2.53 -13.94
N THR A 109 4.29 -1.94 -14.04
CA THR A 109 4.91 -1.52 -15.30
C THR A 109 6.30 -2.16 -15.46
N ARG A 110 6.99 -1.87 -16.56
CA ARG A 110 8.42 -2.25 -16.70
C ARG A 110 9.36 -1.10 -16.31
N GLY A 111 8.84 -0.01 -15.76
CA GLY A 111 9.65 1.14 -15.33
C GLY A 111 10.30 1.88 -16.49
N GLU A 112 9.63 1.96 -17.64
CA GLU A 112 10.21 2.37 -18.93
C GLU A 112 10.71 3.83 -19.01
N ASN A 113 10.43 4.64 -17.99
CA ASN A 113 10.60 6.09 -18.02
C ASN A 113 12.08 6.53 -18.12
N ASP A 114 12.32 7.46 -19.05
CA ASP A 114 13.43 8.42 -19.21
C ASP A 114 14.84 8.03 -18.73
N MET A 115 15.36 6.89 -19.19
CA MET A 115 16.81 6.72 -19.30
C MET A 115 17.34 7.46 -20.54
N GLU A 116 18.29 8.37 -20.33
CA GLU A 116 18.85 9.22 -21.39
C GLU A 116 19.39 8.40 -22.57
N GLY A 117 19.05 8.82 -23.79
CA GLY A 117 19.57 8.22 -25.03
C GLY A 117 18.94 6.87 -25.42
N ARG A 118 17.82 6.46 -24.80
CA ARG A 118 17.13 5.19 -25.11
C ARG A 118 15.64 5.39 -25.34
N SER A 119 15.05 4.52 -26.16
CA SER A 119 13.60 4.50 -26.35
C SER A 119 12.87 3.84 -25.17
N PHE A 120 11.58 4.14 -25.02
CA PHE A 120 10.69 3.55 -24.01
C PHE A 120 10.74 2.01 -24.00
N GLU A 121 10.71 1.38 -25.18
CA GLU A 121 10.73 -0.08 -25.28
C GLU A 121 12.10 -0.69 -24.94
N GLU A 122 13.20 0.00 -25.30
CA GLU A 122 14.54 -0.41 -24.88
C GLU A 122 14.69 -0.34 -23.37
N ASN A 123 14.17 0.71 -22.74
CA ASN A 123 14.16 0.86 -21.29
C ASN A 123 13.38 -0.26 -20.61
N GLY A 124 12.17 -0.53 -21.07
CA GLY A 124 11.35 -1.62 -20.55
C GLY A 124 12.03 -2.98 -20.67
N LYS A 125 12.68 -3.28 -21.79
CA LYS A 125 13.43 -4.55 -21.96
C LYS A 125 14.63 -4.66 -21.02
N ILE A 126 15.31 -3.56 -20.73
CA ILE A 126 16.47 -3.57 -19.83
C ILE A 126 15.98 -3.82 -18.40
N ARG A 127 15.03 -3.02 -17.92
CA ARG A 127 14.52 -3.12 -16.56
C ARG A 127 13.76 -4.43 -16.30
N GLU A 128 13.08 -4.97 -17.30
CA GLU A 128 12.48 -6.31 -17.22
C GLU A 128 13.54 -7.39 -16.95
N ARG A 129 14.68 -7.35 -17.65
CA ARG A 129 15.78 -8.31 -17.42
C ARG A 129 16.41 -8.15 -16.04
N GLU A 130 16.54 -6.90 -15.58
CA GLU A 130 17.08 -6.58 -14.26
C GLU A 130 16.15 -7.09 -13.14
N ALA A 131 14.83 -6.85 -13.24
CA ALA A 131 13.83 -7.45 -12.35
C ALA A 131 13.87 -8.99 -12.34
N ILE A 132 14.03 -9.62 -13.51
CA ILE A 132 14.16 -11.09 -13.58
C ILE A 132 15.41 -11.56 -12.84
N ALA A 133 16.54 -10.86 -12.98
CA ALA A 133 17.77 -11.17 -12.26
C ALA A 133 17.63 -10.96 -10.74
N ALA A 134 17.01 -9.85 -10.34
CA ALA A 134 16.73 -9.53 -8.95
C ALA A 134 15.82 -10.59 -8.29
N CYS A 135 14.71 -10.95 -8.94
CA CYS A 135 13.83 -12.02 -8.48
C CYS A 135 14.55 -13.37 -8.33
N LYS A 136 15.46 -13.70 -9.26
CA LYS A 136 16.27 -14.92 -9.16
C LYS A 136 17.16 -14.91 -7.91
N ILE A 137 17.75 -13.78 -7.56
CA ILE A 137 18.56 -13.61 -6.33
C ILE A 137 17.70 -13.80 -5.08
N LEU A 138 16.48 -13.22 -5.07
CA LEU A 138 15.53 -13.35 -3.97
C LEU A 138 14.89 -14.75 -3.83
N GLY A 139 15.03 -15.62 -4.85
CA GLY A 139 14.28 -16.87 -4.90
C GLY A 139 12.78 -16.68 -5.21
N ALA A 140 12.44 -15.61 -5.93
CA ALA A 140 11.09 -15.25 -6.32
C ALA A 140 10.86 -15.42 -7.83
N THR A 141 9.59 -15.41 -8.23
CA THR A 141 9.16 -15.44 -9.63
C THR A 141 8.67 -14.05 -10.07
N PRO A 142 9.27 -13.44 -11.11
CA PRO A 142 8.83 -12.15 -11.62
C PRO A 142 7.56 -12.31 -12.46
N ARG A 143 6.69 -11.31 -12.42
CA ARG A 143 5.51 -11.18 -13.29
C ARG A 143 5.30 -9.71 -13.66
N PHE A 144 4.90 -9.45 -14.91
CA PHE A 144 4.66 -8.10 -15.40
C PHE A 144 3.18 -7.89 -15.72
N PHE A 145 2.59 -6.85 -15.13
CA PHE A 145 1.17 -6.58 -15.25
C PHE A 145 0.81 -5.91 -16.59
N GLY A 146 1.72 -5.10 -17.14
CA GLY A 146 1.62 -4.56 -18.50
C GLY A 146 0.98 -3.17 -18.61
N MET A 147 0.95 -2.40 -17.52
CA MET A 147 0.71 -0.96 -17.61
C MET A 147 1.99 -0.25 -18.09
N LYS A 148 1.84 0.94 -18.65
CA LYS A 148 2.97 1.77 -19.08
C LYS A 148 3.42 2.67 -17.93
N GLY A 149 4.74 2.76 -17.70
CA GLY A 149 5.33 3.71 -16.76
C GLY A 149 4.85 5.13 -17.02
N GLY A 150 4.53 5.88 -15.96
CA GLY A 150 4.09 7.27 -16.02
C GLY A 150 2.65 7.50 -16.53
N GLU A 151 1.98 6.47 -17.03
CA GLU A 151 0.61 6.50 -17.54
C GLU A 151 -0.33 5.61 -16.70
N CYS A 152 0.03 5.34 -15.43
CA CYS A 152 -0.79 4.47 -14.60
C CYS A 152 -2.11 5.13 -14.19
N GLU A 153 -3.21 4.40 -14.36
CA GLU A 153 -4.55 4.86 -13.97
C GLU A 153 -5.41 3.76 -13.36
N VAL A 154 -6.27 4.14 -12.41
CA VAL A 154 -7.26 3.24 -11.80
C VAL A 154 -8.55 3.22 -12.63
N THR A 155 -8.63 2.30 -13.58
CA THR A 155 -9.83 2.10 -14.42
C THR A 155 -10.50 0.75 -14.16
N ASN A 156 -11.77 0.58 -14.54
CA ASN A 156 -12.47 -0.70 -14.37
C ASN A 156 -11.72 -1.87 -15.05
N PRO A 157 -11.22 -1.74 -16.30
CA PRO A 157 -10.42 -2.79 -16.93
C PRO A 157 -9.17 -3.19 -16.12
N TRP A 158 -8.39 -2.21 -15.64
CA TRP A 158 -7.20 -2.51 -14.84
C TRP A 158 -7.52 -3.13 -13.49
N ARG A 159 -8.59 -2.66 -12.82
CA ARG A 159 -9.10 -3.32 -11.60
C ARG A 159 -9.47 -4.77 -11.86
N GLN A 160 -10.23 -5.05 -12.93
CA GLN A 160 -10.63 -6.42 -13.25
C GLN A 160 -9.43 -7.31 -13.60
N ARG A 161 -8.43 -6.77 -14.30
CA ARG A 161 -7.18 -7.49 -14.58
C ARG A 161 -6.41 -7.83 -13.30
N MET A 162 -6.31 -6.90 -12.34
CA MET A 162 -5.66 -7.18 -11.05
C MET A 162 -6.43 -8.26 -10.26
N VAL A 163 -7.76 -8.21 -10.28
CA VAL A 163 -8.62 -9.25 -9.71
C VAL A 163 -8.34 -10.62 -10.35
N THR A 164 -8.17 -10.68 -11.67
CA THR A 164 -7.79 -11.92 -12.38
C THR A 164 -6.39 -12.43 -11.95
N VAL A 165 -5.42 -11.54 -11.75
CA VAL A 165 -4.10 -11.94 -11.23
C VAL A 165 -4.22 -12.58 -9.84
N PHE A 166 -5.07 -12.03 -8.97
CA PHE A 166 -5.34 -12.63 -7.65
C PHE A 166 -6.03 -13.99 -7.78
N ASP A 167 -6.95 -14.15 -8.74
CA ASP A 167 -7.59 -15.44 -9.01
C ASP A 167 -6.60 -16.51 -9.48
N GLU A 168 -5.65 -16.14 -10.33
CA GLU A 168 -4.64 -17.06 -10.85
C GLU A 168 -3.60 -17.46 -9.79
N ILE A 169 -3.16 -16.50 -8.98
CA ILE A 169 -2.13 -16.73 -7.96
C ILE A 169 -2.73 -17.41 -6.73
N GLN A 170 -3.93 -17.01 -6.31
CA GLN A 170 -4.54 -17.36 -5.01
C GLN A 170 -3.58 -17.03 -3.85
N PRO A 171 -3.17 -15.76 -3.66
CA PRO A 171 -2.18 -15.41 -2.65
C PRO A 171 -2.70 -15.63 -1.23
N ASP A 172 -1.84 -16.10 -0.34
CA ASP A 172 -2.10 -16.20 1.10
C ASP A 172 -1.67 -14.93 1.84
N VAL A 173 -0.60 -14.29 1.35
CA VAL A 173 -0.04 -13.06 1.91
C VAL A 173 0.19 -12.09 0.77
N VAL A 174 -0.23 -10.84 0.95
CA VAL A 174 -0.04 -9.78 -0.04
C VAL A 174 0.79 -8.65 0.53
N PHE A 175 1.77 -8.18 -0.23
CA PHE A 175 2.52 -6.96 0.00
C PHE A 175 2.21 -5.97 -1.13
N ALA A 176 1.94 -4.71 -0.81
CA ALA A 176 1.73 -3.64 -1.79
C ALA A 176 2.38 -2.34 -1.30
N GLN A 177 2.63 -1.40 -2.21
CA GLN A 177 3.17 -0.09 -1.81
C GLN A 177 2.20 0.66 -0.90
N TRP A 178 2.76 1.46 0.01
CA TRP A 178 2.00 2.40 0.82
C TRP A 178 1.29 3.44 -0.06
N PRO A 179 -0.02 3.72 0.14
CA PRO A 179 -0.78 4.56 -0.76
C PRO A 179 -0.48 6.06 -0.67
N LEU A 180 0.04 6.57 0.46
CA LEU A 180 0.48 7.97 0.56
C LEU A 180 1.94 8.06 0.11
N ASP A 181 2.12 8.18 -1.20
CA ASP A 181 3.42 8.26 -1.85
C ASP A 181 3.47 9.47 -2.80
N THR A 182 4.64 10.06 -3.01
CA THR A 182 4.81 11.15 -3.99
C THR A 182 4.73 10.69 -5.45
N HIS A 183 4.97 9.41 -5.74
CA HIS A 183 4.96 8.87 -7.10
C HIS A 183 3.55 8.39 -7.50
N PRO A 184 2.94 8.94 -8.57
CA PRO A 184 1.57 8.56 -8.98
C PRO A 184 1.39 7.07 -9.28
N ASP A 185 2.34 6.45 -9.98
CA ASP A 185 2.28 5.00 -10.25
C ASP A 185 2.26 4.15 -8.96
N HIS A 186 2.97 4.55 -7.89
CA HIS A 186 2.95 3.84 -6.61
C HIS A 186 1.55 3.87 -5.98
N GLN A 187 0.91 5.05 -6.03
CA GLN A 187 -0.46 5.22 -5.55
C GLN A 187 -1.43 4.32 -6.33
N VAL A 188 -1.29 4.25 -7.65
CA VAL A 188 -2.13 3.40 -8.50
C VAL A 188 -1.92 1.92 -8.19
N ALA A 189 -0.67 1.47 -8.06
CA ALA A 189 -0.34 0.10 -7.69
C ALA A 189 -0.95 -0.28 -6.32
N ALA A 190 -0.82 0.59 -5.32
CA ALA A 190 -1.43 0.42 -4.00
C ALA A 190 -2.96 0.28 -4.08
N ILE A 191 -3.62 1.19 -4.80
CA ILE A 191 -5.09 1.22 -4.93
C ILE A 191 -5.63 0.00 -5.69
N LEU A 192 -4.98 -0.40 -6.78
CA LEU A 192 -5.37 -1.61 -7.53
C LEU A 192 -5.21 -2.87 -6.67
N SER A 193 -4.12 -2.95 -5.89
CA SER A 193 -3.86 -4.06 -4.97
C SER A 193 -4.94 -4.16 -3.89
N MET A 194 -5.31 -3.03 -3.27
CA MET A 194 -6.41 -2.99 -2.28
C MET A 194 -7.74 -3.43 -2.88
N HIS A 195 -8.09 -2.94 -4.07
CA HIS A 195 -9.34 -3.33 -4.74
C HIS A 195 -9.40 -4.84 -5.01
N ALA A 196 -8.31 -5.42 -5.54
CA ALA A 196 -8.27 -6.86 -5.82
C ALA A 196 -8.30 -7.70 -4.54
N TYR A 197 -7.54 -7.29 -3.52
CA TYR A 197 -7.52 -7.95 -2.22
C TYR A 197 -8.91 -7.98 -1.56
N LEU A 198 -9.63 -6.84 -1.56
CA LEU A 198 -10.98 -6.73 -1.00
C LEU A 198 -12.01 -7.54 -1.80
N ALA A 199 -11.81 -7.69 -3.11
CA ALA A 199 -12.71 -8.45 -3.98
C ALA A 199 -12.55 -9.97 -3.87
N LYS A 200 -11.35 -10.47 -3.50
CA LYS A 200 -11.01 -11.90 -3.64
C LYS A 200 -10.55 -12.56 -2.37
N THR A 201 -9.44 -12.08 -1.82
CA THR A 201 -8.70 -12.90 -0.86
C THR A 201 -9.31 -12.77 0.50
N ARG A 202 -9.26 -11.61 1.18
CA ARG A 202 -9.69 -11.39 2.58
C ARG A 202 -9.31 -12.47 3.62
N ASN A 203 -8.53 -13.49 3.25
CA ASN A 203 -8.28 -14.73 4.00
C ASN A 203 -6.88 -14.75 4.63
N GLY A 204 -6.06 -13.74 4.35
CA GLY A 204 -4.74 -13.52 4.93
C GLY A 204 -4.41 -12.03 4.91
N PRO A 205 -3.21 -11.61 5.30
CA PRO A 205 -2.91 -10.20 5.47
C PRO A 205 -2.62 -9.49 4.14
N LEU A 206 -2.99 -8.21 4.10
CA LEU A 206 -2.42 -7.23 3.19
C LEU A 206 -1.50 -6.31 4.00
N TYR A 207 -0.21 -6.37 3.69
CA TYR A 207 0.82 -5.51 4.23
C TYR A 207 1.17 -4.41 3.22
N PHE A 208 1.33 -3.19 3.72
CA PHE A 208 1.88 -2.08 2.97
C PHE A 208 3.33 -1.86 3.33
N TYR A 209 4.18 -1.73 2.33
CA TYR A 209 5.60 -1.41 2.50
C TYR A 209 5.91 0.01 2.01
N GLU A 210 6.98 0.56 2.55
CA GLU A 210 7.54 1.86 2.16
C GLU A 210 8.61 1.72 1.09
N VAL A 211 8.79 2.78 0.31
CA VAL A 211 9.89 2.95 -0.65
C VAL A 211 10.49 4.33 -0.41
N GLU A 212 11.83 4.40 -0.33
CA GLU A 212 12.61 5.63 -0.08
C GLU A 212 11.96 6.58 0.95
N THR A 213 11.78 6.10 2.20
CA THR A 213 11.04 6.80 3.26
C THR A 213 11.42 8.27 3.41
N GLY A 214 10.41 9.15 3.40
CA GLY A 214 10.60 10.59 3.53
C GLY A 214 10.95 11.31 2.22
N ARG A 215 11.29 10.57 1.16
CA ARG A 215 11.43 11.07 -0.21
C ARG A 215 10.23 10.68 -1.05
N GLN A 216 9.90 9.39 -1.10
CA GLN A 216 8.74 8.89 -1.87
C GLN A 216 7.57 8.57 -0.94
N THR A 217 7.75 7.63 -0.02
CA THR A 217 6.72 7.27 0.96
C THR A 217 6.56 8.36 2.04
N ILE A 218 5.32 8.83 2.24
CA ILE A 218 4.96 9.89 3.18
C ILE A 218 3.95 9.39 4.21
N GLY A 219 4.13 9.79 5.48
CA GLY A 219 3.18 9.47 6.55
C GLY A 219 3.04 7.98 6.83
N PHE A 220 4.12 7.22 6.67
CA PHE A 220 4.13 5.78 6.87
C PHE A 220 4.23 5.43 8.35
N GLU A 221 3.23 4.69 8.84
CA GLU A 221 3.12 4.24 10.22
C GLU A 221 3.15 2.70 10.25
N PRO A 222 4.36 2.10 10.38
CA PRO A 222 4.46 0.65 10.41
C PRO A 222 3.96 0.07 11.73
N HIS A 223 3.42 -1.14 11.63
CA HIS A 223 2.90 -1.92 12.75
C HIS A 223 3.70 -3.21 12.97
N VAL A 224 4.36 -3.69 11.92
CA VAL A 224 5.10 -4.95 11.89
C VAL A 224 6.50 -4.66 11.38
N PHE A 225 7.48 -5.27 12.02
CA PHE A 225 8.88 -5.16 11.66
C PHE A 225 9.45 -6.56 11.44
N VAL A 226 10.25 -6.73 10.41
CA VAL A 226 10.94 -7.97 10.09
C VAL A 226 12.43 -7.69 10.11
N GLU A 227 13.15 -8.36 11.02
CA GLU A 227 14.61 -8.28 11.03
C GLU A 227 15.18 -9.08 9.85
N ILE A 228 16.00 -8.41 9.04
CA ILE A 228 16.53 -8.95 7.78
C ILE A 228 18.05 -9.12 7.81
N GLY A 229 18.73 -8.96 8.96
CA GLY A 229 20.19 -9.00 9.05
C GLY A 229 20.84 -10.25 8.45
N ASP A 230 20.21 -11.44 8.52
CA ASP A 230 20.74 -12.68 7.97
C ASP A 230 20.55 -12.83 6.44
N VAL A 231 19.72 -11.98 5.83
CA VAL A 231 19.43 -11.93 4.39
C VAL A 231 19.73 -10.56 3.77
N LEU A 232 20.27 -9.63 4.55
CA LEU A 232 20.56 -8.26 4.12
C LEU A 232 21.40 -8.23 2.84
N ARG A 233 22.39 -9.14 2.76
CA ARG A 233 23.22 -9.27 1.56
C ARG A 233 22.41 -9.70 0.33
N VAL A 234 21.47 -10.64 0.49
CA VAL A 234 20.60 -11.10 -0.60
C VAL A 234 19.72 -9.96 -1.11
N LYS A 235 19.17 -9.16 -0.19
CA LYS A 235 18.41 -7.94 -0.54
C LYS A 235 19.26 -6.94 -1.30
N SER A 236 20.44 -6.61 -0.77
CA SER A 236 21.38 -5.68 -1.40
C SER A 236 21.78 -6.16 -2.79
N ASP A 237 22.16 -7.42 -2.96
CA ASP A 237 22.52 -7.99 -4.27
C ASP A 237 21.35 -7.94 -5.27
N ALA A 238 20.11 -8.14 -4.81
CA ALA A 238 18.92 -8.01 -5.67
C ALA A 238 18.69 -6.56 -6.13
N LEU A 239 18.91 -5.57 -5.25
CA LEU A 239 18.87 -4.16 -5.60
C LEU A 239 19.98 -3.77 -6.59
N MET A 240 21.20 -4.30 -6.40
CA MET A 240 22.33 -4.08 -7.31
C MET A 240 22.12 -4.67 -8.71
N ALA A 241 21.14 -5.58 -8.88
CA ALA A 241 20.79 -6.09 -10.21
C ALA A 241 20.13 -5.03 -11.10
N HIS A 242 19.56 -3.96 -10.52
CA HIS A 242 18.94 -2.83 -11.24
C HIS A 242 19.98 -1.81 -11.70
N VAL A 243 20.99 -2.29 -12.43
CA VAL A 243 22.17 -1.51 -12.87
C VAL A 243 21.79 -0.21 -13.56
N SER A 244 20.74 -0.25 -14.38
CA SER A 244 20.25 0.91 -15.11
C SER A 244 19.73 2.06 -14.23
N GLN A 245 19.46 1.80 -12.93
CA GLN A 245 18.91 2.75 -11.98
C GLN A 245 19.97 3.37 -11.04
N ASN A 246 21.27 3.16 -11.30
CA ASN A 246 22.36 3.60 -10.42
C ASN A 246 22.20 3.06 -8.98
N PRO A 247 22.17 1.73 -8.83
CA PRO A 247 21.71 1.07 -7.61
C PRO A 247 22.63 1.33 -6.41
N GLU A 248 23.94 1.54 -6.62
CA GLU A 248 24.87 1.88 -5.54
C GLU A 248 24.46 3.18 -4.85
N ARG A 249 24.15 4.20 -5.66
CA ARG A 249 23.71 5.50 -5.16
C ARG A 249 22.37 5.41 -4.45
N LEU A 250 21.39 4.71 -5.03
CA LEU A 250 20.07 4.54 -4.41
C LEU A 250 20.17 3.76 -3.09
N TYR A 251 21.01 2.73 -3.05
CA TYR A 251 21.22 1.94 -1.83
C TYR A 251 21.83 2.79 -0.71
N GLU A 252 22.93 3.50 -1.00
CA GLU A 252 23.61 4.35 0.00
C GLU A 252 22.71 5.50 0.49
N MET A 253 22.00 6.16 -0.42
CA MET A 253 21.23 7.36 -0.09
C MET A 253 19.87 7.06 0.55
N HIS A 254 19.27 5.93 0.23
CA HIS A 254 17.87 5.66 0.55
C HIS A 254 17.65 4.30 1.22
N HIS A 255 18.09 3.19 0.61
CA HIS A 255 17.70 1.85 1.08
C HIS A 255 18.42 1.45 2.38
N GLU A 256 19.74 1.59 2.47
CA GLU A 256 20.48 1.29 3.70
C GLU A 256 20.04 2.20 4.88
N PRO A 257 19.92 3.53 4.72
CA PRO A 257 19.39 4.38 5.78
C PRO A 257 17.99 4.00 6.25
N MET A 258 17.10 3.63 5.32
CA MET A 258 15.74 3.16 5.62
C MET A 258 15.77 1.87 6.45
N GLU A 259 16.53 0.87 6.02
CA GLU A 259 16.70 -0.41 6.73
C GLU A 259 17.26 -0.22 8.14
N ARG A 260 18.28 0.65 8.29
CA ARG A 260 18.87 0.98 9.58
C ARG A 260 17.93 1.78 10.47
N PHE A 261 17.10 2.64 9.91
CA PHE A 261 16.12 3.40 10.67
C PHE A 261 15.12 2.45 11.31
N ARG A 262 14.56 1.52 10.53
CA ARG A 262 13.62 0.51 11.04
C ARG A 262 14.26 -0.46 12.03
N ALA A 263 15.52 -0.83 11.82
CA ALA A 263 16.25 -1.66 12.76
C ALA A 263 16.35 -1.04 14.15
N ARG A 264 16.51 0.30 14.25
CA ARG A 264 16.57 1.00 15.54
C ARG A 264 15.26 0.87 16.33
N GLU A 265 14.12 0.77 15.65
CA GLU A 265 12.80 0.64 16.29
C GLU A 265 12.63 -0.73 16.99
N ILE A 266 13.42 -1.73 16.58
CA ILE A 266 13.39 -3.08 17.15
C ILE A 266 14.72 -3.54 17.75
N ALA A 267 15.67 -2.63 17.95
CA ALA A 267 17.04 -2.93 18.42
C ALA A 267 17.77 -4.00 17.58
N GLY A 268 17.52 -4.03 16.27
CA GLY A 268 18.11 -4.94 15.28
C GLY A 268 19.31 -4.37 14.53
N VAL A 269 19.74 -5.07 13.48
CA VAL A 269 20.86 -4.66 12.60
C VAL A 269 20.35 -4.00 11.33
N ALA A 270 19.34 -4.61 10.70
CA ALA A 270 18.65 -4.11 9.51
C ALA A 270 17.22 -4.67 9.51
N ALA A 271 16.21 -3.82 9.31
CA ALA A 271 14.82 -4.26 9.33
C ALA A 271 14.02 -3.70 8.16
N GLU A 272 12.99 -4.43 7.77
CA GLU A 272 11.89 -3.94 6.94
C GLU A 272 10.67 -3.71 7.81
N ALA A 273 9.84 -2.76 7.42
CA ALA A 273 8.68 -2.36 8.20
C ALA A 273 7.42 -2.35 7.32
N PHE A 274 6.30 -2.74 7.92
CA PHE A 274 5.05 -2.95 7.21
C PHE A 274 3.88 -2.36 8.01
N ALA A 275 3.00 -1.65 7.31
CA ALA A 275 1.69 -1.30 7.85
C ALA A 275 0.68 -2.39 7.49
N VAL A 276 -0.12 -2.85 8.45
CA VAL A 276 -1.15 -3.87 8.17
C VAL A 276 -2.44 -3.17 7.78
N MET A 277 -3.07 -3.58 6.68
CA MET A 277 -4.42 -3.12 6.38
C MET A 277 -5.38 -3.53 7.51
N PRO A 278 -6.09 -2.59 8.17
CA PRO A 278 -7.03 -2.92 9.23
C PRO A 278 -8.14 -3.87 8.75
N GLY A 279 -8.59 -4.77 9.63
CA GLY A 279 -9.63 -5.74 9.30
C GLY A 279 -9.18 -6.93 8.45
N THR A 280 -7.87 -7.16 8.34
CA THR A 280 -7.27 -8.36 7.73
C THR A 280 -6.78 -9.34 8.80
N ILE A 281 -6.67 -10.63 8.44
CA ILE A 281 -6.14 -11.66 9.36
C ILE A 281 -4.61 -11.56 9.32
N SER A 282 -3.99 -11.06 10.39
CA SER A 282 -2.55 -10.77 10.42
C SER A 282 -1.71 -11.70 11.30
N THR A 283 -2.33 -12.51 12.16
CA THR A 283 -1.61 -13.36 13.11
C THR A 283 -1.03 -14.60 12.42
N GLY A 284 0.23 -14.94 12.73
CA GLY A 284 0.87 -16.19 12.30
C GLY A 284 1.58 -16.16 10.94
N PHE A 285 1.23 -15.27 10.02
CA PHE A 285 1.81 -15.26 8.66
C PHE A 285 3.26 -14.78 8.58
N MET A 286 3.63 -13.86 9.47
CA MET A 286 5.01 -13.39 9.62
C MET A 286 5.72 -14.07 10.81
N ALA A 287 5.07 -15.01 11.49
CA ALA A 287 5.59 -15.59 12.71
C ALA A 287 6.83 -16.46 12.42
N GLY A 288 7.92 -16.16 13.13
CA GLY A 288 9.20 -16.83 12.97
C GLY A 288 9.95 -16.48 11.69
N LEU A 289 9.44 -15.54 10.86
CA LEU A 289 10.30 -14.75 9.97
C LEU A 289 11.12 -13.79 10.83
#